data_AF-A0A841C5N0-F1
#
_entry.id   AF-A0A841C5N0-F1
#
_cell.length_a   1.000
_cell.length_b   1.000
_cell.length_c   1.000
_cell.angle_alpha   90.00
_cell.angle_beta   90.00
_cell.angle_gamma   90.00
#
_symmetry.space_group_name_H-M   'P 1'
#
loop_
_entity.id
_entity.type
_entity.pdbx_description
1 polymer ?
#
loop_
_entity_poly.entity_id
_entity_poly.type
_entity_poly.pdbx_seq_one_letter_code
_entity_poly.pdbx_strand_id
1 'polypeptide(L)'
;MSRSIASRMRIVALAAVLAAGGLTVGATPAQAAPPGCSMGAGHYESAGGFINAYRYWFCDDGNDIPLSVSIQRYQSPGVYSTVASGSGDVTYYCGGTLYNVYRTTGTSDFAILCS
;
A
#
# COMPACT_ATOMS: atom_id res chain seq x y z
N MET A 1 -24.93 -55.33 32.52
CA MET A 1 -25.41 -55.67 31.17
C MET A 1 -25.22 -54.42 30.31
N SER A 2 -24.11 -54.15 29.63
CA SER A 2 -23.40 -54.83 28.52
C SER A 2 -24.14 -54.83 27.18
N ARG A 3 -23.42 -54.36 26.14
CA ARG A 3 -23.66 -54.32 24.67
C ARG A 3 -24.40 -53.05 24.17
N SER A 4 -23.93 -52.28 23.19
CA SER A 4 -23.08 -52.51 22.00
C SER A 4 -22.46 -51.15 21.57
N ILE A 5 -21.17 -50.95 21.31
CA ILE A 5 -20.31 -51.37 20.17
C ILE A 5 -20.93 -51.15 18.77
N ALA A 6 -20.37 -50.14 18.08
CA ALA A 6 -20.12 -50.02 16.64
C ALA A 6 -21.25 -49.76 15.63
N SER A 7 -21.19 -48.57 15.02
CA SER A 7 -21.29 -48.39 13.55
C SER A 7 -20.30 -47.26 13.20
N ARG A 8 -19.07 -47.57 12.77
CA ARG A 8 -18.66 -47.97 11.41
C ARG A 8 -19.08 -46.97 10.31
N MET A 9 -18.03 -46.33 9.79
CA MET A 9 -17.76 -46.10 8.37
C MET A 9 -18.24 -44.79 7.71
N ARG A 10 -17.21 -43.96 7.46
CA ARG A 10 -16.80 -43.42 6.15
C ARG A 10 -17.78 -42.49 5.45
N ILE A 11 -17.52 -41.19 5.57
CA ILE A 11 -17.85 -40.20 4.54
C ILE A 11 -16.53 -39.48 4.23
N VAL A 12 -15.79 -40.04 3.27
CA VAL A 12 -15.53 -39.46 1.95
C VAL A 12 -14.66 -38.20 2.06
N ALA A 13 -13.36 -38.43 1.82
CA ALA A 13 -12.43 -37.38 1.45
C ALA A 13 -12.94 -36.72 0.16
N LEU A 14 -13.28 -35.43 0.25
CA LEU A 14 -13.38 -34.58 -0.92
C LEU A 14 -12.16 -33.66 -0.94
N ALA A 15 -11.24 -33.98 -1.84
CA ALA A 15 -10.19 -33.08 -2.25
C ALA A 15 -10.82 -31.87 -2.96
N ALA A 16 -10.53 -30.67 -2.48
CA ALA A 16 -10.73 -29.45 -3.23
C ALA A 16 -9.39 -28.71 -3.30
N VAL A 17 -8.77 -28.85 -4.47
CA VAL A 17 -7.62 -28.08 -4.94
C VAL A 17 -8.01 -26.60 -4.94
N LEU A 18 -7.42 -25.81 -4.05
CA LEU A 18 -7.36 -24.35 -4.17
C LEU A 18 -6.05 -23.91 -3.51
N ALA A 19 -5.20 -23.11 -4.12
CA ALA A 19 -5.05 -22.68 -5.49
C ALA A 19 -3.57 -22.24 -5.50
N ALA A 20 -2.81 -22.66 -6.50
CA ALA A 20 -1.56 -21.99 -6.82
C ALA A 20 -1.90 -20.61 -7.42
N GLY A 21 -2.54 -19.74 -6.63
CA GLY A 21 -2.78 -18.35 -6.94
C GLY A 21 -1.53 -17.57 -6.60
N GLY A 22 -0.46 -17.80 -7.36
CA GLY A 22 0.65 -16.87 -7.39
C GLY A 22 0.09 -15.54 -7.88
N LEU A 23 -0.12 -14.60 -6.97
CA LEU A 23 -0.44 -13.23 -7.33
C LEU A 23 0.77 -12.71 -8.11
N THR A 24 0.71 -12.80 -9.43
CA THR A 24 1.59 -12.03 -10.29
C THR A 24 1.18 -10.58 -10.06
N VAL A 25 1.85 -9.92 -9.12
CA VAL A 25 1.85 -8.46 -9.07
C VAL A 25 2.55 -8.04 -10.35
N GLY A 26 1.78 -7.83 -11.41
CA GLY A 26 2.29 -7.31 -12.66
C GLY A 26 3.01 -6.03 -12.33
N ALA A 27 4.33 -6.02 -12.49
CA ALA A 27 5.11 -4.81 -12.39
C ALA A 27 4.56 -3.88 -13.49
N THR A 28 3.79 -2.87 -13.10
CA THR A 28 3.35 -1.85 -14.04
C THR A 28 4.61 -1.21 -14.61
N PRO A 29 4.73 -1.11 -15.95
CA PRO A 29 5.92 -0.52 -16.57
C PRO A 29 6.12 0.88 -16.02
N ALA A 30 7.36 1.21 -15.68
CA ALA A 30 7.72 2.57 -15.32
C ALA A 30 7.32 3.49 -16.48
N GLN A 31 6.37 4.40 -16.24
CA GLN A 31 5.96 5.38 -17.24
C GLN A 31 7.17 6.27 -17.53
N ALA A 32 7.64 6.26 -18.78
CA ALA A 32 8.69 7.17 -19.21
C ALA A 32 8.22 8.61 -19.01
N ALA A 33 9.15 9.48 -18.61
CA ALA A 33 8.89 10.91 -18.51
C ALA A 33 8.42 11.44 -19.88
N PRO A 34 7.31 12.18 -19.95
CA PRO A 34 6.96 12.90 -21.16
C PRO A 34 8.07 13.88 -21.55
N PRO A 35 8.26 14.20 -22.84
CA PRO A 35 9.25 15.17 -23.28
C PRO A 35 9.05 16.53 -22.60
N GLY A 36 10.13 17.12 -22.09
CA GLY A 36 10.06 18.42 -21.39
C GLY A 36 9.44 18.35 -19.99
N CYS A 37 9.34 17.16 -19.39
CA CYS A 37 8.86 16.99 -18.03
C CYS A 37 9.88 16.32 -17.13
N SER A 38 9.89 16.71 -15.85
CA SER A 38 10.74 16.14 -14.80
C SER A 38 9.87 15.59 -13.67
N MET A 39 10.28 14.48 -13.06
CA MET A 39 9.51 13.91 -11.94
C MET A 39 9.81 14.73 -10.70
N GLY A 40 8.76 15.17 -10.01
CA GLY A 40 8.90 15.62 -8.64
C GLY A 40 7.92 14.89 -7.75
N ALA A 41 8.44 14.42 -6.62
CA ALA A 41 7.70 13.72 -5.58
C ALA A 41 8.22 14.18 -4.24
N GLY A 42 7.35 14.21 -3.24
CA GLY A 42 7.73 14.58 -1.89
C GLY A 42 6.54 14.56 -0.95
N HIS A 43 6.76 15.10 0.23
CA HIS A 43 5.73 15.26 1.23
C HIS A 43 5.97 16.48 2.10
N TYR A 44 4.93 16.92 2.78
CA TYR A 44 4.99 17.82 3.92
C TYR A 44 4.20 17.23 5.08
N GLU A 45 4.74 17.31 6.28
CA GLU A 45 4.10 16.80 7.48
C GLU A 45 4.01 17.86 8.59
N SER A 46 2.96 17.73 9.40
CA SER A 46 2.88 18.34 10.72
C SER A 46 2.91 17.21 11.73
N ALA A 47 3.93 17.20 12.61
CA ALA A 47 4.03 16.20 13.66
C ALA A 47 2.74 16.15 14.48
N GLY A 48 2.12 14.97 14.56
CA GLY A 48 0.83 14.77 15.25
C GLY A 48 -0.40 15.38 14.57
N GLY A 49 -0.29 15.82 13.32
CA GLY A 49 -1.37 16.48 12.58
C GLY A 49 -1.75 15.71 11.32
N PHE A 50 -0.95 15.85 10.28
CA PHE A 50 -1.21 15.23 8.99
C PHE A 50 0.09 15.01 8.22
N ILE A 51 -0.01 14.18 7.18
CA ILE A 51 0.99 13.98 6.13
C ILE A 51 0.29 14.32 4.83
N ASN A 52 0.90 15.14 4.00
CA ASN A 52 0.45 15.37 2.64
C ASN A 52 1.58 15.02 1.69
N ALA A 53 1.28 14.21 0.69
CA ALA A 53 2.23 13.70 -0.27
C ALA A 53 1.83 14.16 -1.66
N TYR A 54 2.82 14.48 -2.47
CA TYR A 54 2.63 14.91 -3.85
C TYR A 54 3.50 14.11 -4.81
N ARG A 55 3.00 13.95 -6.04
CA ARG A 55 3.73 13.32 -7.13
C ARG A 55 3.21 13.78 -8.49
N TYR A 56 4.09 14.41 -9.26
CA TYR A 56 3.78 15.00 -10.54
C TYR A 56 4.92 14.77 -11.55
N TRP A 57 4.56 14.83 -12.84
CA TRP A 57 5.48 15.30 -13.86
C TRP A 57 5.35 16.82 -13.95
N PHE A 58 6.40 17.54 -13.57
CA PHE A 58 6.50 18.98 -13.73
C PHE A 58 7.01 19.29 -15.14
N CYS A 59 6.18 19.94 -15.95
CA CYS A 59 6.43 20.13 -17.37
C CYS A 59 6.79 21.60 -17.69
N ASP A 60 7.72 21.81 -18.62
CA ASP A 60 8.20 23.14 -19.01
C ASP A 60 7.10 24.03 -19.64
N ASP A 61 6.04 23.41 -20.15
CA ASP A 61 4.87 24.09 -20.73
C ASP A 61 3.81 24.49 -19.68
N GLY A 62 4.05 24.17 -18.41
CA GLY A 62 3.15 24.42 -17.29
C GLY A 62 1.97 23.44 -17.16
N ASN A 63 1.89 22.42 -18.03
CA ASN A 63 0.85 21.39 -17.97
C ASN A 63 1.31 20.20 -17.14
N ASP A 64 1.38 20.39 -15.82
CA ASP A 64 1.81 19.32 -14.91
C ASP A 64 0.86 18.12 -14.96
N ILE A 65 1.44 16.91 -15.03
CA ILE A 65 0.66 15.68 -15.14
C ILE A 65 0.64 14.99 -13.77
N PRO A 66 -0.56 14.83 -13.15
CA PRO A 66 -0.66 14.18 -11.85
C PRO A 66 -0.33 12.69 -11.95
N LEU A 67 0.44 12.19 -10.99
CA LEU A 67 0.78 10.78 -10.87
C LEU A 67 0.13 10.14 -9.65
N SER A 68 0.03 8.82 -9.67
CA SER A 68 -0.44 8.07 -8.51
C SER A 68 0.49 8.27 -7.32
N VAL A 69 -0.08 8.76 -6.23
CA VAL A 69 0.58 9.01 -4.95
C VAL A 69 -0.18 8.28 -3.83
N SER A 70 0.56 7.68 -2.91
CA SER A 70 -0.01 7.01 -1.74
C SER A 70 0.85 7.24 -0.51
N ILE A 71 0.18 7.31 0.64
CA ILE A 71 0.80 7.33 1.96
C ILE A 71 0.61 5.93 2.55
N GLN A 72 1.71 5.33 3.00
CA GLN A 72 1.74 3.95 3.46
C GLN A 72 2.30 3.86 4.87
N ARG A 73 1.60 3.16 5.76
CA ARG A 73 2.02 2.90 7.14
C ARG A 73 2.82 1.60 7.21
N TYR A 74 3.96 1.65 7.88
CA TYR A 74 4.76 0.48 8.21
C TYR A 74 4.02 -0.43 9.19
N GLN A 75 4.00 -1.74 8.90
CA GLN A 75 3.37 -2.75 9.76
C GLN A 75 4.41 -3.72 10.33
N SER A 76 5.29 -4.21 9.47
CA SER A 76 6.37 -5.14 9.81
C SER A 76 7.46 -5.06 8.73
N PRO A 77 8.65 -5.68 8.90
CA PRO A 77 9.75 -5.53 7.95
C PRO A 77 9.33 -5.87 6.52
N GLY A 78 9.43 -4.87 5.63
CA GLY A 78 9.02 -4.99 4.21
C GLY A 78 7.51 -4.89 3.96
N VAL A 79 6.67 -4.85 5.00
CA VAL A 79 5.21 -4.78 4.88
C VAL A 79 4.72 -3.37 5.20
N TYR A 80 4.09 -2.76 4.21
CA TYR A 80 3.46 -1.45 4.30
C TYR A 80 2.01 -1.55 3.85
N SER A 81 1.12 -0.82 4.53
CA SER A 81 -0.30 -0.75 4.21
C SER A 81 -0.65 0.67 3.76
N THR A 82 -1.31 0.80 2.61
CA THR A 82 -1.80 2.10 2.11
C THR A 82 -2.89 2.63 3.03
N VAL A 83 -2.70 3.82 3.57
CA VAL A 83 -3.68 4.52 4.43
C VAL A 83 -4.38 5.67 3.71
N ALA A 84 -3.79 6.18 2.64
CA ALA A 84 -4.40 7.16 1.75
C ALA A 84 -3.80 7.04 0.34
N SER A 85 -4.61 7.28 -0.69
CA SER A 85 -4.18 7.28 -2.09
C SER A 85 -4.89 8.39 -2.88
N GLY A 86 -4.18 8.98 -3.83
CA GLY A 86 -4.68 10.06 -4.67
C GLY A 86 -3.94 10.15 -6.00
N SER A 87 -4.24 11.22 -6.75
CA SER A 87 -3.61 11.54 -8.03
C SER A 87 -3.10 12.97 -7.96
N GLY A 88 -1.80 13.16 -8.15
CA GLY A 88 -1.15 14.44 -7.91
C GLY A 88 -0.84 14.62 -6.43
N ASP A 89 -1.87 14.81 -5.60
CA ASP A 89 -1.76 15.01 -4.16
C ASP A 89 -2.64 14.05 -3.35
N VAL A 90 -2.24 13.80 -2.10
CA VAL A 90 -3.07 13.12 -1.11
C VAL A 90 -2.72 13.59 0.30
N THR A 91 -3.73 13.75 1.16
CA THR A 91 -3.52 14.06 2.59
C THR A 91 -4.04 12.91 3.45
N TYR A 92 -3.27 12.53 4.45
CA TYR A 92 -3.65 11.62 5.52
C TYR A 92 -3.59 12.37 6.85
N TYR A 93 -4.71 12.44 7.56
CA TYR A 93 -4.76 12.98 8.91
C TYR A 93 -4.35 11.90 9.90
N CYS A 94 -3.40 12.24 10.76
CA CYS A 94 -2.85 11.33 11.73
C CYS A 94 -3.83 11.16 12.88
N GLY A 95 -3.89 9.93 13.39
CA GLY A 95 -4.77 9.60 14.50
C GLY A 95 -4.23 8.42 15.29
N GLY A 96 -4.41 8.51 16.61
CA GLY A 96 -3.86 7.57 17.56
C GLY A 96 -3.11 8.27 18.69
N THR A 97 -2.50 7.45 19.54
CA THR A 97 -1.69 7.91 20.68
C THR A 97 -0.22 7.52 20.56
N LEU A 98 0.13 6.78 19.51
CA LEU A 98 1.46 6.22 19.28
C LEU A 98 2.00 6.72 17.94
N TYR A 99 3.28 7.08 17.92
CA TYR A 99 3.96 7.41 16.68
C TYR A 99 4.05 6.18 15.77
N ASN A 100 3.64 6.37 14.52
CA ASN A 100 3.76 5.37 13.46
C ASN A 100 4.74 5.86 12.40
N VAL A 101 5.39 4.90 11.73
CA VAL A 101 6.29 5.18 10.61
C VAL A 101 5.50 5.11 9.32
N TYR A 102 5.61 6.16 8.51
CA TYR A 102 5.01 6.22 7.18
C TYR A 102 6.08 6.44 6.12
N ARG A 103 5.73 6.07 4.88
CA ARG A 103 6.44 6.43 3.65
C ARG A 103 5.45 6.90 2.59
N THR A 104 5.94 7.61 1.59
CA THR A 104 5.14 8.01 0.43
C THR A 104 5.61 7.30 -0.84
N THR A 105 4.88 7.48 -1.95
CA THR A 105 5.18 6.77 -3.19
C THR A 105 6.26 7.50 -3.98
N GLY A 106 7.30 6.78 -4.41
CA GLY A 106 8.39 7.36 -5.20
C GLY A 106 9.53 7.92 -4.37
N THR A 107 9.42 7.82 -3.04
CA THR A 107 10.47 8.23 -2.11
C THR A 107 10.74 7.12 -1.10
N SER A 108 12.02 6.97 -0.75
CA SER A 108 12.45 6.11 0.35
C SER A 108 12.33 6.89 1.66
N ASP A 109 11.19 7.51 1.91
CA ASP A 109 10.97 8.33 3.10
C ASP A 109 10.79 7.40 4.29
N PHE A 110 11.90 7.08 4.95
CA PHE A 110 11.89 6.42 6.24
C PHE A 110 11.80 7.52 7.31
N ALA A 111 10.86 7.37 8.25
CA ALA A 111 10.71 8.18 9.47
C ALA A 111 9.75 9.38 9.45
N ILE A 112 8.72 9.40 8.59
CA ILE A 112 7.58 10.29 8.87
C ILE A 112 6.88 9.77 10.13
N LEU A 113 6.97 10.53 11.23
CA LEU A 113 6.38 10.19 12.52
C LEU A 113 5.04 10.92 12.69
N CYS A 114 3.98 10.16 12.84
CA CYS A 114 2.65 10.71 13.04
C CYS A 114 1.83 9.91 14.05
N SER A 115 1.07 10.64 14.88
CA SER A 115 0.19 10.12 15.94
C SER A 115 -1.14 10.85 15.90
#